data_AF-A0A8H6ADT7-F1
#
_entry.id   AF-A0A8H6ADT7-F1
#
_cell.length_a   1.000
_cell.length_b   1.000
_cell.length_c   1.000
_cell.angle_alpha   90.00
_cell.angle_beta   90.00
_cell.angle_gamma   90.00
#
_symmetry.space_group_name_H-M   'P 1'
#
loop_
_entity.id
_entity.type
_entity.pdbx_description
1 polymer ?
#
loop_
_entity_poly.entity_id
_entity_poly.type
_entity_poly.pdbx_seq_one_letter_code
_entity_poly.pdbx_strand_id
1 'polypeptide(L)'
;MRGCQTFQSLLPKPNSYVQDPDDLDIEVQSNFILSGVTDGMPDPHPSGVSTWGVPERHGVPIRAISDPFVDSYEVSNSAFPFHPWCFGIYMKLSRLRLGHVELDRLPTFFQNINHYSRTFYDCPDPAVTRARRSQWWYHPGAEWLAVNPYYVPKLRDLVHKAMNTDPSFDLQTGVFNSLTNSAHTVAGQPVASDIFARLPQEIRDMIVNHLYSHDIAALRLASRAFYQLPVFLWHRLLREEMPWLWEIWTDEPPYFWATVTADDIERNKHEIHTPGMPRPIIVSHTINVQEHLSKWTIPKPPLGRTNWYMLYRDIKRHWNELRGLWNRERIWTYQEEMLVELEKHIRDGA
;
A
#
# COMPACT_ATOMS: atom_id res chain seq x y z
N MET A 1 -4.84 5.20 17.52
CA MET A 1 -4.37 4.08 16.67
C MET A 1 -2.88 4.22 16.52
N ARG A 2 -2.11 3.12 16.47
CA ARG A 2 -0.64 3.22 16.42
C ARG A 2 -0.18 3.78 15.07
N GLY A 3 0.72 4.76 15.09
CA GLY A 3 1.30 5.37 13.89
C GLY A 3 0.43 6.41 13.19
N CYS A 4 -0.80 6.68 13.62
CA CYS A 4 -1.69 7.60 12.91
C CYS A 4 -1.32 9.08 13.05
N GLN A 5 -0.44 9.41 13.99
CA GLN A 5 0.12 10.76 14.17
C GLN A 5 1.61 10.80 13.82
N THR A 6 2.17 9.68 13.35
CA THR A 6 3.57 9.60 12.94
C THR A 6 3.70 10.17 11.53
N PHE A 7 4.59 11.13 11.36
CA PHE A 7 4.92 11.71 10.08
C PHE A 7 6.43 11.67 9.82
N GLN A 8 6.77 11.79 8.55
CA GLN A 8 8.11 11.97 8.01
C GLN A 8 8.00 13.05 6.94
N SER A 9 9.12 13.67 6.58
CA SER A 9 9.13 14.71 5.57
C SER A 9 10.19 14.48 4.51
N LEU A 10 9.92 14.93 3.28
CA LEU A 10 10.94 15.14 2.27
C LEU A 10 11.57 16.53 2.49
N LEU A 11 12.90 16.56 2.48
CA LEU A 11 13.71 17.75 2.71
C LEU A 11 14.69 17.92 1.54
N PRO A 12 14.96 19.15 1.09
CA PRO A 12 16.03 19.39 0.12
C PRO A 12 17.36 18.85 0.64
N LYS A 13 18.07 18.12 -0.21
CA LYS A 13 19.37 17.56 0.13
C LYS A 13 20.36 18.70 0.40
N PRO A 14 21.05 18.71 1.56
CA PRO A 14 22.01 19.76 1.86
C PRO A 14 23.29 19.59 1.03
N ASN A 15 24.00 20.70 0.79
CA ASN A 15 25.32 20.65 0.14
C ASN A 15 26.37 19.84 0.95
N SER A 16 26.13 19.69 2.26
CA SER A 16 26.95 18.88 3.17
C SER A 16 26.54 17.42 3.25
N TYR A 17 25.69 16.94 2.33
CA TYR A 17 25.21 15.57 2.33
C TYR A 17 26.37 14.57 2.26
N VAL A 18 26.35 13.63 3.20
CA VAL A 18 27.20 12.45 3.22
C VAL A 18 26.26 11.28 3.41
N GLN A 19 26.42 10.24 2.58
CA GLN A 19 25.54 9.09 2.62
C GLN A 19 25.64 8.37 3.98
N ASP A 20 24.50 8.22 4.64
CA ASP A 20 24.39 7.44 5.88
C ASP A 20 24.02 5.97 5.56
N PRO A 21 24.36 5.00 6.42
CA PRO A 21 24.09 3.58 6.16
C PRO A 21 22.61 3.21 6.02
N ASP A 22 21.70 4.04 6.57
CA ASP A 22 20.26 3.87 6.50
C ASP A 22 19.60 4.68 5.37
N ASP A 23 20.40 5.40 4.57
CA ASP A 23 19.90 6.06 3.36
C ASP A 23 19.39 5.04 2.34
N LEU A 24 18.19 5.31 1.82
CA LEU A 24 17.62 4.53 0.74
C LEU A 24 18.27 4.93 -0.59
N ASP A 25 18.42 3.99 -1.52
CA ASP A 25 18.96 4.25 -2.87
C ASP A 25 18.25 5.43 -3.58
N ILE A 26 16.96 5.60 -3.33
CA ILE A 26 16.15 6.68 -3.89
C ILE A 26 16.56 8.06 -3.35
N GLU A 27 17.01 8.14 -2.11
CA GLU A 27 17.51 9.39 -1.50
C GLU A 27 18.90 9.70 -2.05
N VAL A 28 19.74 8.69 -2.21
CA VAL A 28 21.09 8.85 -2.77
C VAL A 28 21.03 9.46 -4.18
N GLN A 29 20.08 9.01 -5.00
CA GLN A 29 19.92 9.42 -6.40
C GLN A 29 19.16 10.75 -6.58
N SER A 30 18.37 11.17 -5.59
CA SER A 30 17.51 12.36 -5.67
C SER A 30 18.20 13.62 -5.11
N ASN A 31 17.64 14.79 -5.41
CA ASN A 31 17.95 16.06 -4.73
C ASN A 31 17.22 16.21 -3.39
N PHE A 32 16.51 15.18 -2.93
CA PHE A 32 15.78 15.15 -1.67
C PHE A 32 16.23 14.00 -0.77
N ILE A 33 16.09 14.20 0.52
CA ILE A 33 16.31 13.20 1.58
C ILE A 33 15.06 13.13 2.46
N LEU A 34 14.86 12.01 3.14
CA LEU A 34 13.81 11.86 4.13
C LEU A 34 14.34 12.28 5.51
N SER A 35 13.50 12.95 6.29
CA SER A 35 13.76 13.15 7.71
C SER A 35 13.67 11.81 8.48
N GLY A 36 14.07 11.80 9.75
CA GLY A 36 13.58 10.80 10.70
C GLY A 36 12.05 10.91 10.90
N VAL A 37 11.50 10.02 11.72
CA VAL A 37 10.06 10.06 12.05
C VAL A 37 9.78 10.96 13.25
N THR A 38 8.61 11.58 13.30
CA THR A 38 8.14 12.36 14.45
C THR A 38 6.68 12.02 14.73
N ASP A 39 6.29 11.99 16.01
CA ASP A 39 4.90 11.81 16.42
C ASP A 39 4.26 13.16 16.78
N GLY A 40 2.99 13.34 16.41
CA GLY A 40 2.23 14.55 16.74
C GLY A 40 2.66 15.73 15.88
N MET A 41 2.15 15.79 14.65
CA MET A 41 2.41 16.91 13.74
C MET A 41 2.07 18.24 14.44
N PRO A 42 3.04 19.16 14.58
CA PRO A 42 2.76 20.46 15.17
C PRO A 42 1.80 21.23 14.27
N ASP A 43 0.91 22.04 14.86
CA ASP A 43 0.06 22.93 14.08
C ASP A 43 0.94 23.82 13.19
N PRO A 44 0.53 24.11 11.93
CA PRO A 44 1.24 25.03 11.05
C PRO A 44 1.24 26.44 11.68
N HIS A 45 2.19 26.69 12.58
CA HIS A 45 2.33 27.97 13.22
C HIS A 45 3.19 28.89 12.35
N PRO A 46 2.81 30.18 12.20
CA PRO A 46 3.62 31.16 11.45
C PRO A 46 5.00 31.45 12.08
N SER A 47 5.33 30.84 13.23
CA SER A 47 6.53 31.12 14.01
C SER A 47 7.62 30.06 13.87
N GLY A 48 7.98 29.64 12.65
CA GLY A 48 9.28 29.01 12.35
C GLY A 48 9.75 27.89 13.29
N VAL A 49 8.83 27.12 13.88
CA VAL A 49 9.18 26.06 14.84
C VAL A 49 9.83 24.94 14.05
N SER A 50 11.12 24.72 14.30
CA SER A 50 11.83 23.58 13.77
C SER A 50 11.68 22.41 14.72
N THR A 51 11.35 21.24 14.19
CA THR A 51 11.44 19.97 14.93
C THR A 51 12.50 19.08 14.32
N TRP A 52 12.88 18.03 15.04
CA TRP A 52 13.83 17.04 14.59
C TRP A 52 13.13 15.69 14.46
N GLY A 53 13.35 15.02 13.33
CA GLY A 53 13.00 13.61 13.20
C GLY A 53 13.88 12.78 14.12
N VAL A 54 13.36 11.62 14.55
CA VAL A 54 14.16 10.59 15.21
C VAL A 54 14.27 9.36 14.29
N PRO A 55 15.49 8.89 13.97
CA PRO A 55 16.78 9.53 14.26
C PRO A 55 16.93 10.89 13.53
N GLU A 56 17.82 11.74 14.04
CA GLU A 56 18.23 12.95 13.33
C GLU A 56 19.04 12.53 12.09
N ARG A 57 18.65 13.01 10.91
CA ARG A 57 19.29 12.64 9.63
C ARG A 57 19.93 13.85 8.97
N HIS A 58 21.17 13.68 8.50
CA HIS A 58 21.91 14.67 7.70
C HIS A 58 22.09 16.07 8.34
N GLY A 59 21.86 16.20 9.66
CA GLY A 59 21.91 17.48 10.37
C GLY A 59 20.85 18.50 9.90
N VAL A 60 19.79 18.04 9.22
CA VAL A 60 18.76 18.92 8.66
C VAL A 60 17.49 18.82 9.52
N PRO A 61 17.07 19.90 10.19
CA PRO A 61 15.81 19.91 10.94
C PRO A 61 14.60 19.99 9.99
N ILE A 62 13.47 19.49 10.46
CA ILE A 62 12.17 19.66 9.80
C ILE A 62 11.70 21.09 10.09
N ARG A 63 11.59 21.92 9.05
CA ARG A 63 11.17 23.33 9.14
C ARG A 63 10.01 23.59 8.19
N ALA A 64 9.21 24.62 8.52
CA ALA A 64 8.14 25.12 7.67
C ALA A 64 7.26 23.99 7.09
N ILE A 65 6.71 23.18 8.00
CA ILE A 65 5.76 22.13 7.65
C ILE A 65 4.52 22.82 7.08
N SER A 66 4.14 22.47 5.86
CA SER A 66 3.02 23.09 5.15
C SER A 66 2.17 22.02 4.49
N ASP A 67 0.84 22.17 4.54
CA ASP A 67 -0.07 21.38 3.71
C ASP A 67 -0.10 22.00 2.31
N PRO A 68 0.50 21.38 1.28
CA PRO A 68 0.55 21.96 -0.06
C PRO A 68 -0.81 22.14 -0.73
N PHE A 69 -1.87 21.53 -0.20
CA PHE A 69 -3.23 21.72 -0.72
C PHE A 69 -3.88 23.02 -0.25
N VAL A 70 -3.45 23.57 0.89
CA VAL A 70 -4.11 24.69 1.56
C VAL A 70 -3.15 25.85 1.83
N ASP A 71 -1.90 25.56 2.17
CA ASP A 71 -0.87 26.51 2.54
C ASP A 71 0.03 26.89 1.34
N SER A 72 0.73 28.02 1.46
CA SER A 72 1.83 28.34 0.55
C SER A 72 2.98 27.35 0.79
N TYR A 73 3.33 26.58 -0.24
CA TYR A 73 4.41 25.59 -0.18
C TYR A 73 5.55 25.98 -1.12
N GLU A 74 6.76 26.14 -0.58
CA GLU A 74 7.98 26.43 -1.34
C GLU A 74 8.99 25.29 -1.18
N VAL A 75 9.29 24.60 -2.27
CA VAL A 75 10.18 23.41 -2.26
C VAL A 75 11.55 23.69 -1.65
N SER A 76 12.08 24.90 -1.81
CA SER A 76 13.41 25.26 -1.32
C SER A 76 13.50 25.45 0.20
N ASN A 77 12.38 25.61 0.89
CA ASN A 77 12.37 26.02 2.31
C ASN A 77 11.35 25.27 3.18
N SER A 78 10.35 24.62 2.57
CA SER A 78 9.31 23.88 3.26
C SER A 78 9.57 22.39 3.25
N ALA A 79 9.47 21.77 4.43
CA ALA A 79 9.39 20.32 4.52
C ALA A 79 8.06 19.85 3.93
N PHE A 80 8.08 18.81 3.08
CA PHE A 80 6.86 18.19 2.55
C PHE A 80 6.46 17.02 3.46
N PRO A 81 5.46 17.19 4.34
CA PRO A 81 5.11 16.16 5.32
C PRO A 81 4.22 15.08 4.70
N PHE A 82 4.40 13.86 5.18
CA PHE A 82 3.51 12.74 4.90
C PHE A 82 3.59 11.73 6.02
N HIS A 83 2.56 10.89 6.11
CA HIS A 83 2.67 9.71 6.92
C HIS A 83 3.60 8.68 6.24
N PRO A 84 4.53 8.01 6.97
CA PRO A 84 5.47 7.06 6.37
C PRO A 84 4.78 5.92 5.61
N TRP A 85 3.60 5.48 6.07
CA TRP A 85 2.80 4.46 5.38
C TRP A 85 2.27 4.89 4.00
N CYS A 86 2.02 6.19 3.76
CA CYS A 86 1.55 6.74 2.50
C CYS A 86 2.73 6.79 1.55
N PHE A 87 3.89 7.23 2.04
CA PHE A 87 5.12 7.21 1.25
C PHE A 87 5.54 5.79 0.86
N GLY A 88 5.41 4.82 1.77
CA GLY A 88 5.67 3.42 1.45
C GLY A 88 4.77 2.88 0.33
N ILE A 89 3.48 3.24 0.32
CA ILE A 89 2.55 2.87 -0.76
C ILE A 89 2.92 3.63 -2.06
N TYR A 90 3.26 4.92 -1.95
CA TYR A 90 3.70 5.73 -3.08
C TYR A 90 4.92 5.12 -3.75
N MET A 91 5.93 4.67 -3.01
CA MET A 91 7.10 4.02 -3.58
C MET A 91 6.73 2.80 -4.43
N LYS A 92 5.80 1.97 -3.95
CA LYS A 92 5.34 0.78 -4.68
C LYS A 92 4.58 1.15 -5.95
N LEU A 93 3.69 2.14 -5.85
CA LEU A 93 2.89 2.63 -6.97
C LEU A 93 3.75 3.34 -8.02
N SER A 94 4.65 4.21 -7.57
CA SER A 94 5.60 4.95 -8.42
C SER A 94 6.46 3.96 -9.21
N ARG A 95 7.02 2.92 -8.57
CA ARG A 95 7.74 1.86 -9.30
C ARG A 95 6.86 1.10 -10.28
N LEU A 96 5.63 0.74 -9.88
CA LEU A 96 4.72 0.00 -10.74
C LEU A 96 4.31 0.79 -11.99
N ARG A 97 4.15 2.11 -11.88
CA ARG A 97 3.63 2.97 -12.97
C ARG A 97 4.73 3.69 -13.75
N LEU A 98 5.78 4.15 -13.08
CA LEU A 98 6.88 4.95 -13.65
C LEU A 98 8.18 4.16 -13.81
N GLY A 99 8.26 2.93 -13.31
CA GLY A 99 9.47 2.09 -13.35
C GLY A 99 10.55 2.47 -12.33
N HIS A 100 10.36 3.55 -11.57
CA HIS A 100 11.26 4.05 -10.53
C HIS A 100 10.46 4.79 -9.45
N VAL A 101 11.09 5.16 -8.34
CA VAL A 101 10.46 6.06 -7.36
C VAL A 101 10.81 7.50 -7.72
N GLU A 102 9.83 8.27 -8.15
CA GLU A 102 10.02 9.69 -8.47
C GLU A 102 10.07 10.51 -7.16
N LEU A 103 11.20 11.17 -6.87
CA LEU A 103 11.34 12.06 -5.71
C LEU A 103 11.63 13.51 -6.08
N ASP A 104 12.24 13.76 -7.23
CA ASP A 104 12.71 15.09 -7.60
C ASP A 104 11.57 16.00 -8.05
N ARG A 105 10.60 15.44 -8.77
CA ARG A 105 9.44 16.16 -9.29
C ARG A 105 8.25 16.15 -8.35
N LEU A 106 8.25 15.30 -7.32
CA LEU A 106 7.12 15.18 -6.40
C LEU A 106 6.90 16.49 -5.60
N PRO A 107 7.92 17.12 -4.97
CA PRO A 107 7.75 18.40 -4.30
C PRO A 107 7.31 19.52 -5.26
N THR A 108 7.89 19.61 -6.45
CA THR A 108 7.54 20.66 -7.42
C THR A 108 6.13 20.48 -7.98
N PHE A 109 5.66 19.24 -8.13
CA PHE A 109 4.27 18.94 -8.46
C PHE A 109 3.33 19.54 -7.42
N PHE A 110 3.61 19.34 -6.14
CA PHE A 110 2.81 19.90 -5.05
C PHE A 110 2.88 21.43 -4.95
N GLN A 111 4.03 22.03 -5.24
CA GLN A 111 4.13 23.49 -5.37
C GLN A 111 3.26 24.04 -6.51
N ASN A 112 3.05 23.25 -7.57
CA ASN A 112 2.25 23.63 -8.74
C ASN A 112 0.87 22.93 -8.79
N ILE A 113 0.37 22.44 -7.65
CA ILE A 113 -0.82 21.58 -7.59
C ILE A 113 -2.11 22.27 -8.06
N ASN A 114 -2.11 23.60 -8.20
CA ASN A 114 -3.22 24.37 -8.79
C ASN A 114 -3.32 24.23 -10.32
N HIS A 115 -2.27 23.76 -11.00
CA HIS A 115 -2.26 23.59 -12.47
C HIS A 115 -2.81 22.23 -12.93
N TYR A 116 -3.02 21.29 -12.00
CA TYR A 116 -3.42 19.92 -12.30
C TYR A 116 -4.84 19.63 -11.83
N SER A 117 -5.46 18.59 -12.39
CA SER A 117 -6.77 18.14 -11.92
C SER A 117 -6.66 17.70 -10.47
N ARG A 118 -7.54 18.20 -9.59
CA ARG A 118 -7.58 17.80 -8.18
C ARG A 118 -8.68 16.78 -7.89
N THR A 119 -9.21 16.11 -8.91
CA THR A 119 -10.26 15.09 -8.72
C THR A 119 -9.80 13.97 -7.79
N PHE A 120 -8.51 13.62 -7.80
CA PHE A 120 -7.92 12.66 -6.85
C PHE A 120 -7.98 13.14 -5.40
N TYR A 121 -8.00 14.45 -5.18
CA TYR A 121 -8.18 15.03 -3.86
C TYR A 121 -9.60 14.79 -3.36
N ASP A 122 -10.61 14.60 -4.23
CA ASP A 122 -12.02 14.43 -3.89
C ASP A 122 -12.41 12.96 -3.73
N CYS A 123 -12.36 12.48 -2.48
CA CYS A 123 -12.88 11.19 -2.08
C CYS A 123 -14.31 11.39 -1.56
N PRO A 124 -15.35 10.94 -2.29
CA PRO A 124 -16.76 11.17 -1.93
C PRO A 124 -17.23 10.37 -0.71
N ASP A 125 -16.33 9.62 -0.06
CA ASP A 125 -16.64 8.91 1.18
C ASP A 125 -17.02 9.91 2.30
N PRO A 126 -18.20 9.76 2.93
CA PRO A 126 -18.66 10.67 3.99
C PRO A 126 -17.73 10.72 5.20
N ALA A 127 -17.05 9.61 5.55
CA ALA A 127 -16.09 9.58 6.63
C ALA A 127 -14.85 10.40 6.29
N VAL A 128 -14.34 10.29 5.05
CA VAL A 128 -13.23 11.12 4.57
C VAL A 128 -13.63 12.60 4.55
N THR A 129 -14.81 12.91 4.03
CA THR A 129 -15.32 14.29 3.96
C THR A 129 -15.40 14.95 5.35
N ARG A 130 -15.87 14.21 6.37
CA ARG A 130 -15.92 14.72 7.76
C ARG A 130 -14.53 14.92 8.35
N ALA A 131 -13.58 14.04 8.01
CA ALA A 131 -12.21 14.06 8.52
C ALA A 131 -11.33 15.19 7.92
N ARG A 132 -11.75 15.86 6.84
CA ARG A 132 -11.00 16.96 6.19
C ARG A 132 -10.90 18.25 6.99
N ARG A 133 -11.56 18.36 8.14
CA ARG A 133 -11.52 19.59 8.95
C ARG A 133 -10.23 19.64 9.76
N SER A 134 -9.75 20.84 10.07
CA SER A 134 -8.50 21.12 10.79
C SER A 134 -8.44 20.61 12.24
N GLN A 135 -9.35 19.72 12.65
CA GLN A 135 -9.38 19.15 13.97
C GLN A 135 -9.47 17.63 13.84
N TRP A 136 -8.54 16.92 14.46
CA TRP A 136 -8.52 15.46 14.54
C TRP A 136 -9.68 14.95 15.40
N TRP A 137 -10.86 14.85 14.81
CA TRP A 137 -12.05 14.34 15.50
C TRP A 137 -12.16 12.84 15.30
N TYR A 138 -12.28 12.12 16.41
CA TYR A 138 -12.63 10.72 16.36
C TYR A 138 -14.09 10.56 15.95
N HIS A 139 -14.32 9.88 14.84
CA HIS A 139 -15.65 9.47 14.39
C HIS A 139 -15.79 7.95 14.51
N PRO A 140 -16.66 7.45 15.40
CA PRO A 140 -16.94 6.02 15.49
C PRO A 140 -17.32 5.43 14.11
N GLY A 141 -16.74 4.28 13.78
CA GLY A 141 -16.90 3.62 12.49
C GLY A 141 -16.00 4.14 11.36
N ALA A 142 -15.30 5.26 11.56
CA ALA A 142 -14.32 5.80 10.62
C ALA A 142 -12.87 5.45 11.01
N GLU A 143 -12.67 4.53 11.96
CA GLU A 143 -11.34 4.25 12.49
C GLU A 143 -10.40 3.72 11.40
N TRP A 144 -10.96 3.04 10.40
CA TRP A 144 -10.22 2.55 9.25
C TRP A 144 -9.38 3.64 8.56
N LEU A 145 -9.76 4.92 8.60
CA LEU A 145 -8.97 6.04 8.05
C LEU A 145 -7.60 6.20 8.71
N ALA A 146 -7.46 5.78 9.96
CA ALA A 146 -6.26 5.96 10.78
C ALA A 146 -5.65 4.63 11.27
N VAL A 147 -6.06 3.49 10.71
CA VAL A 147 -5.42 2.18 10.95
C VAL A 147 -4.22 1.98 10.02
N ASN A 148 -3.15 1.38 10.54
CA ASN A 148 -1.93 1.13 9.77
C ASN A 148 -2.11 0.11 8.63
N PRO A 149 -1.94 0.50 7.35
CA PRO A 149 -2.13 -0.42 6.23
C PRO A 149 -1.00 -1.45 6.12
N TYR A 150 0.10 -1.29 6.84
CA TYR A 150 1.17 -2.29 6.97
C TYR A 150 0.89 -3.31 8.06
N TYR A 151 0.00 -3.01 9.01
CA TYR A 151 -0.35 -3.89 10.13
C TYR A 151 -1.81 -4.31 10.06
N VAL A 152 -2.06 -5.48 9.47
CA VAL A 152 -3.41 -6.03 9.30
C VAL A 152 -3.45 -7.47 9.85
N PRO A 153 -3.60 -7.66 11.18
CA PRO A 153 -3.50 -8.99 11.81
C PRO A 153 -4.43 -10.04 11.22
N LYS A 154 -5.71 -9.67 11.03
CA LYS A 154 -6.69 -10.58 10.43
C LYS A 154 -6.28 -11.02 9.02
N LEU A 155 -5.73 -10.11 8.20
CA LEU A 155 -5.25 -10.46 6.86
C LEU A 155 -4.04 -11.39 6.94
N ARG A 156 -3.12 -11.16 7.87
CA ARG A 156 -1.99 -12.07 8.14
C ARG A 156 -2.48 -13.48 8.48
N ASP A 157 -3.52 -13.59 9.31
CA ASP A 157 -4.13 -14.90 9.63
C ASP A 157 -4.74 -15.58 8.39
N LEU A 158 -5.45 -14.80 7.56
CA LEU A 158 -6.03 -15.32 6.31
C LEU A 158 -4.95 -15.79 5.32
N VAL A 159 -3.84 -15.06 5.21
CA VAL A 159 -2.69 -15.44 4.36
C VAL A 159 -2.02 -16.70 4.89
N HIS A 160 -1.72 -16.78 6.19
CA HIS A 160 -1.16 -18.00 6.78
C HIS A 160 -2.05 -19.23 6.58
N LYS A 161 -3.37 -19.06 6.77
CA LYS A 161 -4.33 -20.11 6.52
C LYS A 161 -4.29 -20.55 5.05
N ALA A 162 -4.22 -19.61 4.11
CA ALA A 162 -4.10 -19.89 2.67
C ALA A 162 -2.80 -20.60 2.29
N MET A 163 -1.71 -20.35 3.01
CA MET A 163 -0.41 -20.99 2.79
C MET A 163 -0.32 -22.41 3.39
N ASN A 164 -1.23 -22.77 4.30
CA ASN A 164 -1.25 -24.10 4.92
C ASN A 164 -1.91 -25.13 3.99
N THR A 165 -1.19 -25.50 2.94
CA THR A 165 -1.62 -26.44 1.91
C THR A 165 -0.98 -27.83 2.08
N ASP A 166 -1.74 -28.87 1.75
CA ASP A 166 -1.28 -30.26 1.73
C ASP A 166 -0.16 -30.47 0.68
N PRO A 167 0.79 -31.41 0.87
CA PRO A 167 1.80 -31.71 -0.14
C PRO A 167 1.27 -32.07 -1.54
N SER A 168 0.04 -32.56 -1.64
CA SER A 168 -0.64 -32.87 -2.92
C SER A 168 -1.35 -31.67 -3.57
N PHE A 169 -1.23 -30.47 -3.00
CA PHE A 169 -1.88 -29.27 -3.51
C PHE A 169 -1.40 -28.92 -4.91
N ASP A 170 -2.36 -28.79 -5.84
CA ASP A 170 -2.13 -28.37 -7.22
C ASP A 170 -2.98 -27.14 -7.56
N LEU A 171 -2.34 -26.16 -8.19
CA LEU A 171 -2.94 -24.93 -8.68
C LEU A 171 -4.00 -25.16 -9.77
N GLN A 172 -3.95 -26.28 -10.47
CA GLN A 172 -4.94 -26.66 -11.48
C GLN A 172 -6.17 -27.34 -10.89
N THR A 173 -6.17 -27.63 -9.59
CA THR A 173 -7.30 -28.29 -8.93
C THR A 173 -8.56 -27.41 -9.00
N GLY A 174 -9.69 -28.02 -9.38
CA GLY A 174 -11.00 -27.37 -9.36
C GLY A 174 -11.45 -27.06 -7.93
N VAL A 175 -11.94 -25.84 -7.68
CA VAL A 175 -12.26 -25.38 -6.31
C VAL A 175 -13.73 -25.56 -5.90
N PHE A 176 -14.59 -26.00 -6.81
CA PHE A 176 -16.00 -26.18 -6.55
C PHE A 176 -16.33 -27.65 -6.36
N ASN A 177 -17.43 -27.97 -5.67
CA ASN A 177 -17.85 -29.36 -5.54
C ASN A 177 -18.29 -29.87 -6.91
N SER A 178 -17.73 -30.97 -7.39
CA SER A 178 -18.24 -31.59 -8.62
C SER A 178 -19.72 -31.87 -8.44
N LEU A 179 -20.55 -31.23 -9.27
CA LEU A 179 -21.95 -31.59 -9.40
C LEU A 179 -21.97 -33.02 -9.90
N THR A 180 -22.09 -33.97 -8.99
CA THR A 180 -22.29 -35.38 -9.31
C THR A 180 -23.51 -35.48 -10.21
N ASN A 181 -23.28 -35.76 -11.49
CA ASN A 181 -24.24 -36.23 -12.50
C ASN A 181 -25.71 -35.99 -12.15
N SER A 182 -26.15 -34.73 -12.10
CA SER A 182 -27.57 -34.45 -12.24
C SER A 182 -27.92 -34.68 -13.71
N ALA A 183 -28.48 -35.86 -13.93
CA ALA A 183 -28.77 -36.48 -15.20
C ALA A 183 -29.37 -35.51 -16.23
N HIS A 184 -29.02 -35.79 -17.48
CA HIS A 184 -29.39 -35.12 -18.71
C HIS A 184 -30.89 -35.17 -19.04
N THR A 185 -31.76 -34.66 -18.17
CA THR A 185 -33.18 -34.48 -18.51
C THR A 185 -33.80 -33.33 -17.74
N VAL A 186 -34.12 -32.25 -18.44
CA VAL A 186 -35.22 -31.36 -18.06
C VAL A 186 -36.37 -31.71 -19.01
N ALA A 187 -37.49 -32.19 -18.48
CA ALA A 187 -38.67 -32.57 -19.27
C ALA A 187 -38.44 -33.59 -20.41
N GLY A 188 -37.49 -34.52 -20.26
CA GLY A 188 -37.27 -35.61 -21.23
C GLY A 188 -36.61 -35.21 -22.55
N GLN A 189 -36.12 -33.97 -22.68
CA GLN A 189 -35.34 -33.54 -23.84
C GLN A 189 -33.82 -33.50 -23.54
N PRO A 190 -32.97 -33.94 -24.49
CA PRO A 190 -31.53 -33.79 -24.35
C PRO A 190 -31.19 -32.30 -24.37
N VAL A 191 -30.69 -31.79 -23.25
CA VAL A 191 -30.15 -30.44 -23.14
C VAL A 191 -29.07 -30.30 -24.21
N ALA A 192 -29.13 -29.21 -25.00
CA ALA A 192 -28.12 -28.91 -26.01
C ALA A 192 -26.71 -29.09 -25.41
N SER A 193 -25.89 -29.91 -26.06
CA SER A 193 -24.54 -30.21 -25.60
C SER A 193 -23.76 -28.89 -25.52
N ASP A 194 -23.27 -28.58 -24.33
CA ASP A 194 -22.45 -27.41 -24.05
C ASP A 194 -21.26 -27.37 -25.04
N ILE A 195 -21.22 -26.36 -25.90
CA ILE A 195 -20.19 -26.26 -26.96
C ILE A 195 -18.78 -26.12 -26.36
N PHE A 196 -18.68 -25.50 -25.17
CA PHE A 196 -17.40 -25.33 -24.48
C PHE A 196 -16.90 -26.64 -23.87
N ALA A 197 -17.78 -27.62 -23.64
CA ALA A 197 -17.36 -28.95 -23.17
C ALA A 197 -16.53 -29.71 -24.22
N ARG A 198 -16.52 -29.28 -25.49
CA ARG A 198 -15.67 -29.83 -26.55
C ARG A 198 -14.25 -29.24 -26.54
N LEU A 199 -14.03 -28.17 -25.78
CA LEU A 199 -12.73 -27.52 -25.72
C LEU A 199 -11.82 -28.22 -24.70
N PRO A 200 -10.52 -28.37 -25.01
CA PRO A 200 -9.52 -28.77 -24.03
C PRO A 200 -9.54 -27.85 -22.79
N GLN A 201 -9.09 -28.37 -21.64
CA GLN A 201 -9.08 -27.60 -20.39
C GLN A 201 -8.25 -26.33 -20.52
N GLU A 202 -7.13 -26.39 -21.23
CA GLU A 202 -6.21 -25.29 -21.46
C GLU A 202 -6.88 -24.12 -22.19
N ILE A 203 -7.73 -24.43 -23.18
CA ILE A 203 -8.48 -23.39 -23.90
C ILE A 203 -9.56 -22.78 -23.01
N ARG A 204 -10.21 -23.59 -22.17
CA ARG A 204 -11.17 -23.09 -21.18
C ARG A 204 -10.48 -22.18 -20.15
N ASP A 205 -9.30 -22.56 -19.69
CA ASP A 205 -8.47 -21.78 -18.78
C ASP A 205 -8.02 -20.44 -19.41
N MET A 206 -7.64 -20.46 -20.69
CA MET A 206 -7.36 -19.23 -21.45
C MET A 206 -8.59 -18.32 -21.52
N ILE A 207 -9.78 -18.86 -21.79
CA ILE A 207 -11.02 -18.07 -21.84
C ILE A 207 -11.25 -17.37 -20.49
N VAL A 208 -11.23 -18.10 -19.37
CA VAL A 208 -11.48 -17.50 -18.05
C VAL A 208 -10.37 -16.54 -17.62
N ASN A 209 -9.16 -16.69 -18.14
CA ASN A 209 -8.07 -15.75 -17.88
C ASN A 209 -8.27 -14.37 -18.55
N HIS A 210 -9.14 -14.28 -19.56
CA HIS A 210 -9.47 -13.04 -20.25
C HIS A 210 -10.77 -12.38 -19.74
N LEU A 211 -11.41 -12.94 -18.71
CA LEU A 211 -12.69 -12.46 -18.19
C LEU A 211 -12.54 -11.81 -16.82
N TYR A 212 -13.34 -10.79 -16.54
CA TYR A 212 -13.49 -10.24 -15.19
C TYR A 212 -14.33 -11.19 -14.31
N SER A 213 -14.26 -11.03 -12.99
CA SER A 213 -14.96 -11.93 -12.05
C SER A 213 -16.47 -12.01 -12.26
N HIS A 214 -17.11 -10.90 -12.64
CA HIS A 214 -18.55 -10.88 -12.92
C HIS A 214 -18.90 -11.64 -14.21
N ASP A 215 -18.08 -11.54 -15.25
CA ASP A 215 -18.24 -12.31 -16.49
C ASP A 215 -17.96 -13.79 -16.27
N ILE A 216 -16.98 -14.12 -15.43
CA ILE A 216 -16.72 -15.50 -15.00
C ILE A 216 -17.95 -16.05 -14.27
N ALA A 217 -18.54 -15.28 -13.35
CA ALA A 217 -19.75 -15.71 -12.64
C ALA A 217 -20.92 -15.94 -13.61
N ALA A 218 -21.14 -15.04 -14.58
CA ALA A 218 -22.15 -15.21 -15.62
C ALA A 218 -21.88 -16.43 -16.51
N LEU A 219 -20.64 -16.64 -16.92
CA LEU A 219 -20.22 -17.78 -17.75
C LEU A 219 -20.46 -19.11 -17.04
N ARG A 220 -20.21 -19.18 -15.72
CA ARG A 220 -20.50 -20.37 -14.90
C ARG A 220 -21.98 -20.72 -14.81
N LEU A 221 -22.86 -19.71 -14.86
CA LEU A 221 -24.31 -19.92 -14.90
C LEU A 221 -24.77 -20.36 -16.28
N ALA A 222 -24.13 -19.87 -17.34
CA ALA A 222 -24.48 -20.16 -18.73
C ALA A 222 -23.93 -21.50 -19.24
N SER A 223 -22.76 -21.93 -18.76
CA SER A 223 -22.05 -23.12 -19.27
C SER A 223 -21.48 -23.96 -18.12
N ARG A 224 -21.85 -25.25 -18.11
CA ARG A 224 -21.36 -26.21 -17.11
C ARG A 224 -19.89 -26.54 -17.32
N ALA A 225 -19.35 -26.33 -18.51
CA ALA A 225 -17.93 -26.53 -18.82
C ALA A 225 -16.98 -25.66 -17.96
N PHE A 226 -17.49 -24.57 -17.38
CA PHE A 226 -16.74 -23.66 -16.50
C PHE A 226 -17.14 -23.79 -15.02
N TYR A 227 -17.94 -24.80 -14.67
CA TYR A 227 -18.40 -24.94 -13.29
C TYR A 227 -17.22 -25.12 -12.31
N GLN A 228 -16.27 -25.96 -12.70
CA GLN A 228 -14.96 -26.07 -12.06
C GLN A 228 -14.03 -25.00 -12.61
N LEU A 229 -13.27 -24.40 -11.71
CA LEU A 229 -12.31 -23.36 -12.02
C LEU A 229 -11.03 -23.62 -11.22
N PRO A 230 -9.85 -23.42 -11.83
CA PRO A 230 -8.56 -23.79 -11.25
C PRO A 230 -8.07 -22.74 -10.23
N VAL A 231 -7.48 -23.18 -9.11
CA VAL A 231 -7.04 -22.29 -8.01
C VAL A 231 -6.21 -21.10 -8.49
N PHE A 232 -5.35 -21.25 -9.49
CA PHE A 232 -4.50 -20.16 -9.98
C PHE A 232 -5.27 -18.94 -10.50
N LEU A 233 -6.52 -19.12 -10.97
CA LEU A 233 -7.35 -18.02 -11.46
C LEU A 233 -7.53 -16.92 -10.40
N TRP A 234 -7.63 -17.30 -9.13
CA TRP A 234 -7.83 -16.35 -8.05
C TRP A 234 -6.58 -15.55 -7.71
N HIS A 235 -5.39 -16.05 -8.03
CA HIS A 235 -4.17 -15.25 -7.94
C HIS A 235 -4.22 -14.06 -8.90
N ARG A 236 -4.67 -14.30 -10.14
CA ARG A 236 -4.90 -13.24 -11.13
C ARG A 236 -5.96 -12.24 -10.64
N LEU A 237 -7.12 -12.73 -10.19
CA LEU A 237 -8.19 -11.85 -9.70
C LEU A 237 -7.77 -11.02 -8.48
N LEU A 238 -6.99 -11.56 -7.56
CA LEU A 238 -6.43 -10.78 -6.44
C LEU A 238 -5.52 -9.65 -6.93
N ARG A 239 -4.67 -9.91 -7.93
CA ARG A 239 -3.76 -8.90 -8.49
C ARG A 239 -4.50 -7.80 -9.24
N GLU A 240 -5.55 -8.14 -9.96
CA GLU A 240 -6.33 -7.19 -10.77
C GLU A 240 -7.34 -6.41 -9.94
N GLU A 241 -8.06 -7.06 -9.01
CA GLU A 241 -9.13 -6.43 -8.24
C GLU A 241 -8.69 -5.85 -6.90
N MET A 242 -7.53 -6.28 -6.39
CA MET A 242 -6.97 -5.80 -5.13
C MET A 242 -5.47 -5.53 -5.31
N PRO A 243 -5.07 -4.65 -6.25
CA PRO A 243 -3.66 -4.36 -6.53
C PRO A 243 -2.91 -3.84 -5.29
N TRP A 244 -3.63 -3.27 -4.32
CA TRP A 244 -3.09 -2.89 -3.03
C TRP A 244 -2.64 -4.07 -2.13
N LEU A 245 -2.93 -5.32 -2.47
CA LEU A 245 -2.33 -6.52 -1.84
C LEU A 245 -0.92 -6.80 -2.41
N TRP A 246 -0.02 -5.85 -2.25
CA TRP A 246 1.29 -5.88 -2.89
C TRP A 246 2.15 -7.11 -2.57
N GLU A 247 1.95 -7.76 -1.43
CA GLU A 247 2.70 -8.96 -1.03
C GLU A 247 2.55 -10.12 -2.01
N ILE A 248 1.49 -10.14 -2.82
CA ILE A 248 1.26 -11.22 -3.81
C ILE A 248 2.02 -11.00 -5.12
N TRP A 249 2.46 -9.78 -5.43
CA TRP A 249 3.04 -9.45 -6.75
C TRP A 249 4.37 -8.70 -6.74
N THR A 250 4.81 -8.15 -5.61
CA THR A 250 6.17 -7.57 -5.48
C THR A 250 7.04 -8.40 -4.53
N ASP A 251 8.35 -8.41 -4.79
CA ASP A 251 9.39 -8.95 -3.92
C ASP A 251 9.99 -7.86 -3.00
N GLU A 252 9.58 -6.60 -3.16
CA GLU A 252 10.10 -5.50 -2.38
C GLU A 252 9.73 -5.64 -0.90
N PRO A 253 10.72 -5.52 0.01
CA PRO A 253 10.44 -5.53 1.42
C PRO A 253 9.49 -4.38 1.79
N PRO A 254 8.66 -4.55 2.82
CA PRO A 254 7.84 -3.47 3.33
C PRO A 254 8.70 -2.31 3.84
N TYR A 255 8.19 -1.08 3.69
CA TYR A 255 8.90 0.10 4.14
C TYR A 255 8.98 0.16 5.67
N PHE A 256 10.18 0.06 6.23
CA PHE A 256 10.39 -0.04 7.68
C PHE A 256 9.77 1.13 8.46
N TRP A 257 9.98 2.37 8.02
CA TRP A 257 9.46 3.57 8.68
C TRP A 257 7.92 3.63 8.71
N ALA A 258 7.23 2.86 7.86
CA ALA A 258 5.77 2.69 7.92
C ALA A 258 5.28 1.80 9.08
N THR A 259 6.19 1.13 9.80
CA THR A 259 5.89 0.11 10.82
C THR A 259 6.32 0.51 12.23
N VAL A 260 6.85 1.72 12.41
CA VAL A 260 7.37 2.24 13.69
C VAL A 260 6.86 3.65 13.93
N THR A 261 6.81 4.06 15.20
CA THR A 261 6.54 5.45 15.62
C THR A 261 7.82 6.10 16.13
N ALA A 262 7.80 7.42 16.39
CA ALA A 262 8.94 8.09 17.01
C ALA A 262 9.26 7.50 18.40
N ASP A 263 8.23 7.22 19.20
CA ASP A 263 8.37 6.53 20.51
C ASP A 263 9.01 5.13 20.39
N ASP A 264 8.76 4.37 19.31
CA ASP A 264 9.44 3.08 19.10
C ASP A 264 10.95 3.27 18.88
N ILE A 265 11.34 4.30 18.12
CA ILE A 265 12.74 4.64 17.86
C ILE A 265 13.42 5.14 19.14
N GLU A 266 12.76 6.00 19.90
CA GLU A 266 13.29 6.50 21.17
C GLU A 266 13.55 5.38 22.19
N ARG A 267 12.68 4.38 22.28
CA ARG A 267 12.89 3.22 23.17
C ARG A 267 14.04 2.30 22.73
N ASN A 268 14.42 2.37 21.46
CA ASN A 268 15.46 1.54 20.86
C ASN A 268 16.58 2.41 20.28
N LYS A 269 16.85 3.56 20.90
CA LYS A 269 17.76 4.57 20.36
C LYS A 269 19.22 4.16 20.47
N HIS A 270 20.00 4.57 19.47
CA HIS A 270 21.45 4.68 19.57
C HIS A 270 21.81 6.16 19.57
N GLU A 271 22.43 6.61 20.67
CA GLU A 271 22.71 8.02 20.92
C GLU A 271 24.21 8.32 20.92
N ILE A 272 24.56 9.46 20.34
CA ILE A 272 25.91 10.02 20.42
C ILE A 272 25.88 11.25 21.33
N HIS A 273 26.83 11.30 22.26
CA HIS A 273 27.06 12.45 23.12
C HIS A 273 28.15 13.31 22.48
N THR A 274 27.76 14.47 21.94
CA THR A 274 28.71 15.43 21.37
C THR A 274 29.08 16.47 22.42
N PRO A 275 30.37 16.65 22.76
CA PRO A 275 30.80 17.69 23.69
C PRO A 275 30.30 19.07 23.27
N GLY A 276 29.61 19.78 24.18
CA GLY A 276 29.06 21.11 23.94
C GLY A 276 27.60 21.15 23.48
N MET A 277 26.98 20.01 23.17
CA MET A 277 25.53 19.92 22.94
C MET A 277 24.78 19.64 24.25
N PRO A 278 23.64 20.31 24.50
CA PRO A 278 22.88 20.15 25.75
C PRO A 278 22.13 18.82 25.85
N ARG A 279 21.94 18.11 24.73
CA ARG A 279 21.24 16.81 24.68
C ARG A 279 22.01 15.81 23.81
N PRO A 280 21.94 14.50 24.12
CA PRO A 280 22.37 13.47 23.18
C PRO A 280 21.53 13.52 21.90
N ILE A 281 22.17 13.17 20.79
CA ILE A 281 21.51 13.09 19.48
C ILE A 281 21.24 11.62 19.19
N ILE A 282 19.98 11.30 18.86
CA ILE A 282 19.60 9.97 18.38
C ILE A 282 20.00 9.90 16.90
N VAL A 283 21.05 9.14 16.60
CA VAL A 283 21.58 9.03 15.23
C VAL A 283 21.11 7.77 14.51
N SER A 284 20.66 6.76 15.26
CA SER A 284 20.11 5.53 14.69
C SER A 284 19.31 4.76 15.75
N HIS A 285 18.89 3.54 15.41
CA HIS A 285 18.15 2.64 16.29
C HIS A 285 18.80 1.25 16.37
N THR A 286 18.51 0.52 17.44
CA THR A 286 18.95 -0.87 17.68
C THR A 286 17.91 -1.91 17.24
N ILE A 287 16.80 -1.48 16.62
CA ILE A 287 15.75 -2.38 16.14
C ILE A 287 16.30 -3.32 15.08
N ASN A 288 16.11 -4.64 15.27
CA ASN A 288 16.33 -5.62 14.21
C ASN A 288 15.23 -5.48 13.16
N VAL A 289 15.53 -4.76 12.07
CA VAL A 289 14.57 -4.44 11.01
C VAL A 289 13.91 -5.69 10.43
N GLN A 290 14.70 -6.73 10.13
CA GLN A 290 14.19 -7.95 9.52
C GLN A 290 13.21 -8.69 10.44
N GLU A 291 13.57 -8.84 11.72
CA GLU A 291 12.72 -9.48 12.71
C GLU A 291 11.44 -8.67 12.94
N HIS A 292 11.54 -7.34 13.06
CA HIS A 292 10.41 -6.44 13.22
C HIS A 292 9.42 -6.56 12.06
N LEU A 293 9.91 -6.42 10.82
CA LEU A 293 9.09 -6.54 9.62
C LEU A 293 8.42 -7.91 9.53
N SER A 294 9.12 -9.00 9.86
CA SER A 294 8.55 -10.35 9.85
C SER A 294 7.37 -10.53 10.81
N LYS A 295 7.32 -9.78 11.92
CA LYS A 295 6.25 -9.82 12.92
C LYS A 295 5.10 -8.86 12.58
N TRP A 296 5.42 -7.73 11.95
CA TRP A 296 4.48 -6.65 11.71
C TRP A 296 3.72 -6.77 10.39
N THR A 297 4.36 -7.29 9.35
CA THR A 297 3.86 -7.22 7.99
C THR A 297 3.30 -8.56 7.52
N ILE A 298 2.72 -8.60 6.33
CA ILE A 298 2.17 -9.83 5.76
C ILE A 298 3.31 -10.58 5.07
N PRO A 299 3.50 -11.89 5.35
CA PRO A 299 4.51 -12.67 4.65
C PRO A 299 4.14 -12.83 3.18
N LYS A 300 5.14 -12.91 2.30
CA LYS A 300 4.91 -13.18 0.88
C LYS A 300 4.37 -14.61 0.69
N PRO A 301 3.12 -14.79 0.19
CA PRO A 301 2.59 -16.11 -0.08
C PRO A 301 3.31 -16.76 -1.28
N PRO A 302 3.84 -17.99 -1.15
CA PRO A 302 4.47 -18.71 -2.26
C PRO A 302 3.44 -19.08 -3.34
N LEU A 303 3.75 -18.81 -4.61
CA LEU A 303 2.83 -19.00 -5.74
C LEU A 303 2.23 -20.42 -5.80
N GLY A 304 3.09 -21.44 -5.74
CA GLY A 304 2.69 -22.85 -5.87
C GLY A 304 2.14 -23.49 -4.59
N ARG A 305 2.18 -22.81 -3.44
CA ARG A 305 1.76 -23.38 -2.14
C ARG A 305 0.71 -22.55 -1.41
N THR A 306 0.00 -21.70 -2.15
CA THR A 306 -1.06 -20.84 -1.61
C THR A 306 -2.39 -21.19 -2.25
N ASN A 307 -3.39 -21.48 -1.44
CA ASN A 307 -4.77 -21.63 -1.89
C ASN A 307 -5.39 -20.25 -2.15
N TRP A 308 -5.18 -19.75 -3.37
CA TRP A 308 -5.61 -18.43 -3.81
C TRP A 308 -7.12 -18.23 -3.79
N TYR A 309 -7.89 -19.29 -4.09
CA TYR A 309 -9.35 -19.27 -3.96
C TYR A 309 -9.78 -19.02 -2.51
N MET A 310 -9.20 -19.76 -1.57
CA MET A 310 -9.49 -19.57 -0.15
C MET A 310 -9.11 -18.16 0.30
N LEU A 311 -7.96 -17.64 -0.12
CA LEU A 311 -7.53 -16.28 0.22
C LEU A 311 -8.51 -15.23 -0.31
N TYR A 312 -8.84 -15.27 -1.61
CA TYR A 312 -9.78 -14.33 -2.23
C TYR A 312 -11.16 -14.39 -1.57
N ARG A 313 -11.71 -15.60 -1.39
CA ARG A 313 -13.00 -15.81 -0.74
C ARG A 313 -13.01 -15.29 0.69
N ASP A 314 -12.00 -15.62 1.48
CA ASP A 314 -11.96 -15.27 2.89
C ASP A 314 -11.73 -13.75 3.07
N ILE A 315 -10.94 -13.09 2.21
CA ILE A 315 -10.82 -11.63 2.21
C ILE A 315 -12.18 -10.97 1.93
N LYS A 316 -12.87 -11.36 0.86
CA LYS A 316 -14.20 -10.80 0.53
C LYS A 316 -15.21 -11.06 1.64
N ARG A 317 -15.19 -12.26 2.25
CA ARG A 317 -16.09 -12.63 3.36
C ARG A 317 -15.85 -11.80 4.62
N HIS A 318 -14.58 -11.53 4.94
CA HIS A 318 -14.18 -10.81 6.15
C HIS A 318 -13.89 -9.32 5.90
N TRP A 319 -14.31 -8.78 4.76
CA TRP A 319 -13.97 -7.41 4.32
C TRP A 319 -14.20 -6.36 5.41
N ASN A 320 -15.32 -6.42 6.12
CA ASN A 320 -15.69 -5.49 7.19
C ASN A 320 -14.78 -5.54 8.44
N GLU A 321 -13.98 -6.60 8.59
CA GLU A 321 -12.99 -6.76 9.66
C GLU A 321 -11.59 -6.27 9.23
N LEU A 322 -11.38 -6.00 7.94
CA LEU A 322 -10.08 -5.69 7.35
C LEU A 322 -9.84 -4.18 7.22
N ARG A 323 -10.04 -3.43 8.31
CA ARG A 323 -9.94 -1.95 8.32
C ARG A 323 -8.63 -1.40 7.76
N GLY A 324 -7.50 -2.05 8.06
CA GLY A 324 -6.20 -1.64 7.50
C GLY A 324 -6.13 -1.86 5.98
N LEU A 325 -6.83 -2.87 5.46
CA LEU A 325 -6.95 -3.11 4.01
C LEU A 325 -7.84 -2.07 3.32
N TRP A 326 -8.89 -1.57 3.99
CA TRP A 326 -9.69 -0.44 3.49
C TRP A 326 -8.86 0.83 3.38
N ASN A 327 -8.04 1.12 4.41
CA ASN A 327 -7.14 2.27 4.33
C ASN A 327 -6.15 2.12 3.19
N ARG A 328 -5.65 0.90 2.98
CA ARG A 328 -4.72 0.54 1.92
C ARG A 328 -5.31 0.78 0.53
N GLU A 329 -6.54 0.30 0.29
CA GLU A 329 -7.29 0.56 -0.94
C GLU A 329 -7.49 2.06 -1.14
N ARG A 330 -7.96 2.79 -0.12
CA ARG A 330 -8.17 4.25 -0.22
C ARG A 330 -6.88 5.00 -0.59
N ILE A 331 -5.77 4.74 0.11
CA ILE A 331 -4.49 5.40 -0.16
C ILE A 331 -4.00 5.02 -1.55
N TRP A 332 -4.14 3.74 -1.93
CA TRP A 332 -3.75 3.25 -3.25
C TRP A 332 -4.50 3.99 -4.35
N THR A 333 -5.83 4.03 -4.31
CA THR A 333 -6.67 4.70 -5.32
C THR A 333 -6.34 6.19 -5.41
N TYR A 334 -6.22 6.87 -4.26
CA TYR A 334 -5.83 8.29 -4.22
C TYR A 334 -4.49 8.53 -4.91
N GLN A 335 -3.47 7.72 -4.59
CA GLN A 335 -2.12 7.90 -5.12
C GLN A 335 -2.02 7.48 -6.58
N GLU A 336 -2.79 6.49 -7.01
CA GLU A 336 -2.85 6.06 -8.41
C GLU A 336 -3.39 7.18 -9.31
N GLU A 337 -4.46 7.86 -8.90
CA GLU A 337 -4.97 9.02 -9.63
C GLU A 337 -4.02 10.22 -9.55
N MET A 338 -3.40 10.48 -8.38
CA MET A 338 -2.38 11.52 -8.22
C MET A 338 -1.18 11.27 -9.15
N LEU A 339 -0.75 10.01 -9.33
CA LEU A 339 0.37 9.67 -10.20
C LEU A 339 0.11 9.98 -11.67
N VAL A 340 -1.15 9.92 -12.13
CA VAL A 340 -1.51 10.34 -13.49
C VAL A 340 -1.22 11.83 -13.69
N GLU A 341 -1.51 12.66 -12.69
CA GLU A 341 -1.21 14.10 -12.75
C GLU A 341 0.28 14.39 -12.53
N LEU A 342 0.95 13.64 -11.65
CA LEU A 342 2.41 13.73 -11.50
C LEU A 342 3.13 13.37 -12.80
N GLU A 343 2.69 12.34 -13.52
CA GLU A 343 3.29 11.96 -14.80
C GLU A 343 3.16 13.08 -15.85
N LYS A 344 2.05 13.83 -15.85
CA LYS A 344 1.93 15.05 -16.66
C LYS A 344 2.96 16.09 -16.25
N HIS A 345 3.10 16.35 -14.95
CA HIS A 345 4.10 17.29 -14.44
C HIS A 345 5.54 16.93 -14.82
N ILE A 346 5.88 15.64 -14.77
CA ILE A 346 7.19 15.14 -15.21
C ILE A 346 7.40 15.46 -16.70
N ARG A 347 6.39 15.22 -17.54
CA ARG A 347 6.46 15.49 -18.98
C ARG A 347 6.51 16.97 -19.33
N ASP A 348 5.82 17.82 -18.57
CA ASP A 348 5.82 19.28 -18.78
C ASP A 348 7.16 19.93 -18.39
N GLY A 349 7.89 19.31 -17.46
CA GLY A 349 9.18 19.77 -16.95
C GLY A 349 10.42 19.10 -17.55
N ALA A 350 10.24 18.21 -18.54
CA ALA A 350 11.28 17.57 -19.35
C ALA A 350 11.39 18.27 -20.71
#